data_AF-A0A928H6A8-F1
#
_entry.id   AF-A0A928H6A8-F1
#
_cell.length_a   1.000
_cell.length_b   1.000
_cell.length_c   1.000
_cell.angle_alpha   90.00
_cell.angle_beta   90.00
_cell.angle_gamma   90.00
#
_symmetry.space_group_name_H-M   'P 1'
#
loop_
_entity.id
_entity.type
_entity.pdbx_description
1 polymer ?
#
loop_
_entity_poly.entity_id
_entity_poly.type
_entity_poly.pdbx_seq_one_letter_code
_entity_poly.pdbx_strand_id
1 'polypeptide(L)'
;MRLIYGFLCLSIVAGCQTTCDRVSASSAASNYVSVAAVRYMASVGGVGAETVEVVVRNGTKKPVSFVKAELDGVELPKIVPSVQSALDAFRRGAVGGRVGQPAVPSVAGVRWWQFYPSPDIKAGGYASFQFNFMERSRPCRLALTTSSGESLSVHIPRYSKPKRRVEFLSFSGDGSVMSIRYSKGAPPVSVSVNGKRIERFINLGATASGHPGAVVAGLPVPPKEGDGMFVELEFPDGVKSSVFIRAMLGVCTVAPNGKSDSEPLEEGER
;
A
#
# COMPACT_ATOMS: atom_id res chain seq x y z
N MET A 1 -11.05 39.10 7.61
CA MET A 1 -10.34 37.98 8.25
C MET A 1 -10.75 36.68 7.54
N ARG A 2 -9.96 36.23 6.56
CA ARG A 2 -10.27 35.05 5.73
C ARG A 2 -9.54 33.83 6.30
N LEU A 3 -10.29 32.87 6.84
CA LEU A 3 -9.77 31.58 7.30
C LEU A 3 -9.60 30.64 6.10
N ILE A 4 -8.35 30.43 5.72
CA ILE A 4 -7.91 29.44 4.73
C ILE A 4 -8.06 28.07 5.40
N TYR A 5 -9.16 27.37 5.13
CA TYR A 5 -9.34 25.97 5.52
C TYR A 5 -8.62 25.09 4.49
N GLY A 6 -7.32 24.89 4.71
CA GLY A 6 -6.54 23.85 4.04
C GLY A 6 -6.98 22.47 4.53
N PHE A 7 -8.05 21.94 3.93
CA PHE A 7 -8.39 20.52 4.03
C PHE A 7 -7.31 19.74 3.28
N LEU A 8 -6.26 19.33 4.01
CA LEU A 8 -5.36 18.29 3.56
C LEU A 8 -6.14 16.97 3.64
N CYS A 9 -7.03 16.74 2.67
CA CYS A 9 -7.42 15.39 2.31
C CYS A 9 -6.12 14.68 2.00
N LEU A 10 -5.66 13.84 2.94
CA LEU A 10 -4.58 12.91 2.71
C LEU A 10 -5.15 11.87 1.75
N SER A 11 -5.28 12.26 0.48
CA SER A 11 -5.33 11.36 -0.66
C SER A 11 -4.22 10.37 -0.38
N ILE A 12 -4.58 9.11 -0.12
CA ILE A 12 -3.59 8.05 -0.02
C ILE A 12 -2.97 8.03 -1.40
N VAL A 13 -1.83 8.70 -1.49
CA VAL A 13 -0.96 8.73 -2.64
C VAL A 13 -0.67 7.27 -2.88
N ALA A 14 -1.26 6.71 -3.94
CA ALA A 14 -0.72 5.53 -4.58
C ALA A 14 0.62 5.94 -5.22
N GLY A 15 1.57 6.30 -4.36
CA GLY A 15 2.95 6.58 -4.73
C GLY A 15 3.53 5.28 -5.21
N CYS A 16 4.21 5.31 -6.35
CA CYS A 16 4.85 4.18 -7.02
C CYS A 16 5.24 3.07 -6.02
N GLN A 17 4.42 2.03 -5.93
CA GLN A 17 4.61 0.96 -4.98
C GLN A 17 5.54 -0.07 -5.59
N THR A 18 6.55 -0.41 -4.80
CA THR A 18 7.79 -0.91 -5.35
C THR A 18 8.25 -2.09 -4.52
N THR A 19 8.31 -3.29 -5.11
CA THR A 19 8.74 -4.53 -4.44
C THR A 19 10.25 -4.76 -4.59
N CYS A 20 10.92 -5.21 -3.54
CA CYS A 20 12.17 -5.98 -3.65
C CYS A 20 11.81 -7.46 -3.81
N ASP A 21 12.66 -8.22 -4.51
CA ASP A 21 12.52 -9.67 -4.71
C ASP A 21 12.22 -10.40 -3.39
N ARG A 22 11.44 -11.49 -3.48
CA ARG A 22 11.00 -12.37 -2.40
C ARG A 22 11.94 -12.28 -1.19
N VAL A 23 11.49 -11.56 -0.17
CA VAL A 23 12.11 -11.65 1.14
C VAL A 23 11.85 -13.06 1.63
N SER A 24 12.90 -13.87 1.71
CA SER A 24 12.88 -15.10 2.48
C SER A 24 12.61 -14.72 3.93
N ALA A 25 11.35 -14.82 4.34
CA ALA A 25 10.99 -14.78 5.75
C ALA A 25 11.71 -15.97 6.40
N SER A 26 12.79 -15.71 7.15
CA SER A 26 13.31 -16.72 8.07
C SER A 26 12.40 -16.72 9.30
N SER A 27 11.26 -17.37 9.21
CA SER A 27 10.53 -17.77 10.39
C SER A 27 10.16 -19.23 10.22
N ALA A 28 10.32 -20.01 11.30
CA ALA A 28 9.51 -21.20 11.49
C ALA A 28 8.08 -20.81 11.08
N ALA A 29 7.55 -21.48 10.05
CA ALA A 29 6.24 -21.18 9.52
C ALA A 29 5.23 -21.37 10.66
N SER A 30 4.76 -20.28 11.24
CA SER A 30 3.41 -20.34 11.78
C SER A 30 2.54 -20.49 10.53
N ASN A 31 1.90 -21.64 10.38
CA ASN A 31 1.26 -22.08 9.13
C ASN A 31 0.03 -21.25 8.72
N TYR A 32 -0.12 -20.04 9.26
CA TYR A 32 -1.40 -19.40 9.51
C TYR A 32 -1.38 -17.90 9.24
N VAL A 33 -0.30 -17.18 9.59
CA VAL A 33 -0.10 -15.77 9.26
C VAL A 33 1.25 -15.61 8.57
N SER A 34 1.28 -14.90 7.44
CA SER A 34 2.51 -14.79 6.65
C SER A 34 2.70 -13.40 6.04
N VAL A 35 3.94 -13.07 5.71
CA VAL A 35 4.25 -11.89 4.89
C VAL A 35 4.00 -12.23 3.43
N ALA A 36 3.06 -11.51 2.81
CA ALA A 36 2.78 -11.60 1.39
C ALA A 36 3.76 -10.76 0.55
N ALA A 37 4.15 -9.58 1.05
CA ALA A 37 5.07 -8.70 0.35
C ALA A 37 5.72 -7.67 1.28
N VAL A 38 6.89 -7.18 0.89
CA VAL A 38 7.50 -5.96 1.42
C VAL A 38 7.59 -4.95 0.27
N ARG A 39 7.05 -3.76 0.49
CA ARG A 39 6.96 -2.68 -0.49
C ARG A 39 7.56 -1.40 0.06
N TYR A 40 7.96 -0.54 -0.85
CA TYR A 40 8.57 0.74 -0.57
C TYR A 40 7.81 1.85 -1.27
N MET A 41 7.67 2.99 -0.60
CA MET A 41 7.10 4.21 -1.16
C MET A 41 8.03 5.39 -0.86
N ALA A 42 8.33 6.16 -1.90
CA ALA A 42 9.10 7.40 -1.80
C ALA A 42 8.17 8.59 -1.59
N SER A 43 8.49 9.48 -0.65
CA SER A 43 7.98 10.84 -0.66
C SER A 43 8.72 11.64 -1.74
N VAL A 44 7.95 12.27 -2.63
CA VAL A 44 8.32 13.25 -3.67
C VAL A 44 9.82 13.36 -4.06
N GLY A 45 10.15 13.00 -5.30
CA GLY A 45 11.35 13.50 -6.01
C GLY A 45 12.72 12.97 -5.59
N GLY A 46 12.83 12.14 -4.54
CA GLY A 46 14.11 11.60 -4.06
C GLY A 46 14.58 10.27 -4.68
N VAL A 47 15.90 10.04 -4.69
CA VAL A 47 16.51 8.71 -4.91
C VAL A 47 16.51 7.94 -3.58
N GLY A 48 15.35 7.42 -3.19
CA GLY A 48 15.17 6.68 -1.94
C GLY A 48 13.71 6.43 -1.65
N ALA A 49 13.42 5.51 -0.73
CA ALA A 49 12.09 5.33 -0.18
C ALA A 49 12.15 5.52 1.33
N GLU A 50 11.25 6.31 1.88
CA GLU A 50 11.17 6.60 3.31
C GLU A 50 10.13 5.70 3.98
N THR A 51 9.10 5.28 3.23
CA THR A 51 8.03 4.43 3.76
C THR A 51 8.23 2.98 3.34
N VAL A 52 8.15 2.08 4.32
CA VAL A 52 8.10 0.65 4.11
C VAL A 52 6.71 0.14 4.46
N GLU A 53 6.22 -0.76 3.63
CA GLU A 53 4.92 -1.38 3.75
C GLU A 53 5.04 -2.91 3.71
N VAL A 54 4.76 -3.56 4.83
CA VAL A 54 4.76 -5.01 4.97
C VAL A 54 3.32 -5.51 4.86
N VAL A 55 3.02 -6.22 3.78
CA VAL A 55 1.72 -6.85 3.57
C VAL A 55 1.70 -8.17 4.30
N VAL A 56 0.74 -8.32 5.20
CA VAL A 56 0.49 -9.53 5.95
C VAL A 56 -0.80 -10.19 5.48
N ARG A 57 -0.78 -11.52 5.39
CA ARG A 57 -1.93 -12.36 5.04
C ARG A 57 -2.34 -13.17 6.24
N ASN A 58 -3.64 -13.13 6.55
CA ASN A 58 -4.26 -14.09 7.47
C ASN A 58 -4.74 -15.30 6.66
N GLY A 59 -3.98 -16.40 6.69
CA GLY A 59 -4.33 -17.67 6.07
C GLY A 59 -5.26 -18.55 6.91
N THR A 60 -5.64 -18.12 8.11
CA THR A 60 -6.51 -18.91 8.99
C THR A 60 -8.00 -18.79 8.63
N LYS A 61 -8.80 -19.64 9.28
CA LYS A 61 -10.28 -19.60 9.23
C LYS A 61 -10.88 -18.60 10.23
N LYS A 62 -10.09 -17.96 11.08
CA LYS A 62 -10.56 -17.04 12.12
C LYS A 62 -9.96 -15.65 11.93
N PRO A 63 -10.58 -14.58 12.44
CA PRO A 63 -9.93 -13.27 12.51
C PRO A 63 -8.66 -13.34 13.36
N VAL A 64 -7.66 -12.53 13.01
CA VAL A 64 -6.41 -12.35 13.76
C VAL A 64 -6.22 -10.87 14.03
N SER A 65 -5.79 -10.53 15.24
CA SER A 65 -5.51 -9.16 15.65
C SER A 65 -4.04 -9.03 16.05
N PHE A 66 -3.34 -8.05 15.49
CA PHE A 66 -1.99 -7.69 15.95
C PHE A 66 -2.06 -6.74 17.13
N VAL A 67 -1.30 -7.05 18.19
CA VAL A 67 -1.31 -6.27 19.44
C VAL A 67 0.05 -5.65 19.76
N LYS A 68 1.12 -6.15 19.14
CA LYS A 68 2.49 -5.66 19.34
C LYS A 68 3.24 -5.55 18.02
N ALA A 69 4.09 -4.55 17.90
CA ALA A 69 5.05 -4.42 16.80
C ALA A 69 6.42 -4.01 17.36
N GLU A 70 7.49 -4.61 16.84
CA GLU A 70 8.87 -4.32 17.21
C GLU A 70 9.70 -4.08 15.95
N LEU A 71 10.55 -3.07 15.98
CA LEU A 71 11.51 -2.79 14.92
C LEU A 71 12.93 -2.86 15.50
N ASP A 72 13.76 -3.73 14.94
CA ASP A 72 15.12 -4.03 15.43
C ASP A 72 15.15 -4.40 16.93
N GLY A 73 14.11 -5.09 17.42
CA GLY A 73 13.96 -5.49 18.82
C GLY A 73 13.47 -4.39 19.75
N VAL A 74 13.21 -3.18 19.24
CA VAL A 74 12.60 -2.10 20.01
C VAL A 74 11.10 -2.08 19.77
N GLU A 75 10.33 -2.18 20.84
CA GLU A 75 8.88 -2.10 20.79
C GLU A 75 8.43 -0.71 20.31
N LEU A 76 7.61 -0.71 19.25
CA LEU A 76 6.90 0.49 18.82
C LEU A 76 5.79 0.78 19.85
N PRO A 77 5.39 2.05 20.05
CA PRO A 77 4.29 2.39 20.95
C PRO A 77 3.03 1.56 20.67
N LYS A 78 2.07 1.58 21.59
CA LYS A 78 0.85 0.78 21.46
C LYS A 78 0.18 1.00 20.10
N ILE A 79 -0.23 -0.10 19.45
CA ILE A 79 -1.02 -0.07 18.20
C ILE A 79 -2.31 0.68 18.47
N VAL A 80 -2.39 1.90 17.93
CA VAL A 80 -3.58 2.74 18.02
C VAL A 80 -4.57 2.28 16.94
N PRO A 81 -5.88 2.24 17.24
CA PRO A 81 -6.90 2.03 16.22
C PRO A 81 -6.72 3.00 15.05
N SER A 82 -6.89 2.48 13.84
CA SER A 82 -6.46 3.12 12.61
C SER A 82 -7.27 4.38 12.22
N VAL A 83 -6.77 5.05 11.19
CA VAL A 83 -7.47 6.07 10.38
C VAL A 83 -8.86 5.61 9.92
N GLN A 84 -9.15 4.29 9.85
CA GLN A 84 -10.46 3.78 9.47
C GLN A 84 -11.55 4.15 10.48
N SER A 85 -11.27 4.13 11.79
CA SER A 85 -12.25 4.58 12.79
C SER A 85 -12.62 6.05 12.62
N ALA A 86 -11.63 6.86 12.21
CA ALA A 86 -11.84 8.27 11.89
C ALA A 86 -12.56 8.49 10.55
N LEU A 87 -12.22 7.72 9.51
CA LEU A 87 -12.92 7.74 8.21
C LEU A 87 -14.37 7.28 8.34
N ASP A 88 -14.62 6.26 9.15
CA ASP A 88 -15.97 5.77 9.42
C ASP A 88 -16.77 6.78 10.24
N ALA A 89 -16.13 7.50 11.17
CA ALA A 89 -16.76 8.63 11.87
C ALA A 89 -17.08 9.79 10.91
N PHE A 90 -16.15 10.15 10.02
CA PHE A 90 -16.34 11.16 8.98
C PHE A 90 -17.49 10.79 8.03
N ARG A 91 -17.51 9.54 7.53
CA ARG A 91 -18.58 9.02 6.65
C ARG A 91 -19.95 9.03 7.32
N ARG A 92 -20.02 8.85 8.64
CA ARG A 92 -21.26 8.96 9.43
C ARG A 92 -21.67 10.41 9.71
N GLY A 93 -21.00 11.40 9.14
CA GLY A 93 -21.33 12.82 9.32
C GLY A 93 -20.86 13.40 10.66
N ALA A 94 -19.97 12.72 11.39
CA ALA A 94 -19.35 13.29 12.58
C ALA A 94 -18.30 14.33 12.18
N VAL A 95 -18.72 15.60 12.08
CA VAL A 95 -17.84 16.73 11.81
C VAL A 95 -17.18 17.17 13.12
N GLY A 96 -15.84 17.14 13.18
CA GLY A 96 -15.07 17.70 14.31
C GLY A 96 -14.18 16.71 15.07
N GLY A 97 -14.13 15.43 14.69
CA GLY A 97 -13.18 14.49 15.29
C GLY A 97 -11.75 14.78 14.84
N ARG A 98 -10.89 15.23 15.76
CA ARG A 98 -9.43 15.22 15.51
C ARG A 98 -8.98 13.76 15.38
N VAL A 99 -8.55 13.37 14.19
CA VAL A 99 -7.80 12.12 14.03
C VAL A 99 -6.47 12.37 14.73
N GLY A 100 -6.21 11.65 15.82
CA GLY A 100 -4.91 11.71 16.48
C GLY A 100 -3.83 11.45 15.45
N GLN A 101 -2.79 12.30 15.41
CA GLN A 101 -1.61 11.98 14.62
C GLN A 101 -1.09 10.61 15.04
N PRO A 102 -0.58 9.78 14.11
CA PRO A 102 0.08 8.54 14.48
C PRO A 102 1.09 8.79 15.59
N ALA A 103 1.16 7.90 16.58
CA ALA A 103 2.09 8.07 17.68
C ALA A 103 3.52 8.17 17.12
N VAL A 104 4.26 9.20 17.52
CA VAL A 104 5.69 9.31 17.21
C VAL A 104 6.39 8.17 17.97
N PRO A 105 7.01 7.22 17.27
CA PRO A 105 7.64 6.09 17.94
C PRO A 105 8.89 6.52 18.70
N SER A 106 9.18 5.83 19.81
CA SER A 106 10.45 5.93 20.54
C SER A 106 11.63 5.32 19.78
N VAL A 107 11.38 4.70 18.62
CA VAL A 107 12.41 4.08 17.79
C VAL A 107 13.14 5.15 16.99
N ALA A 108 14.45 5.27 17.24
CA ALA A 108 15.31 6.25 16.58
C ALA A 108 15.20 6.17 15.05
N GLY A 109 14.86 7.29 14.43
CA GLY A 109 14.78 7.44 12.98
C GLY A 109 13.46 6.97 12.35
N VAL A 110 12.44 6.59 13.11
CA VAL A 110 11.08 6.34 12.59
C VAL A 110 10.20 7.55 12.88
N ARG A 111 9.56 8.10 11.83
CA ARG A 111 8.69 9.29 11.92
C ARG A 111 7.28 8.93 12.38
N TRP A 112 6.71 7.89 11.79
CA TRP A 112 5.36 7.40 12.09
C TRP A 112 5.23 5.94 11.66
N TRP A 113 4.20 5.26 12.17
CA TRP A 113 3.81 3.92 11.74
C TRP A 113 2.31 3.68 11.98
N GLN A 114 1.73 2.71 11.28
CA GLN A 114 0.32 2.32 11.41
C GLN A 114 0.05 0.91 10.87
N PHE A 115 -1.02 0.30 11.35
CA PHE A 115 -1.71 -0.76 10.59
C PHE A 115 -2.79 -0.14 9.71
N TYR A 116 -2.85 -0.60 8.47
CA TYR A 116 -3.84 -0.17 7.50
C TYR A 116 -4.51 -1.40 6.84
N PRO A 117 -5.85 -1.48 6.79
CA PRO A 117 -6.82 -0.55 7.38
C PRO A 117 -6.96 -0.72 8.89
N SER A 118 -6.50 -1.82 9.48
CA SER A 118 -6.67 -2.16 10.89
C SER A 118 -5.65 -3.24 11.25
N PRO A 119 -5.21 -3.33 12.52
CA PRO A 119 -4.48 -4.51 13.01
C PRO A 119 -5.33 -5.79 13.00
N ASP A 120 -6.65 -5.68 12.86
CA ASP A 120 -7.57 -6.80 12.75
C ASP A 120 -7.73 -7.25 11.29
N ILE A 121 -7.37 -8.50 11.03
CA ILE A 121 -7.42 -9.11 9.71
C ILE A 121 -8.45 -10.23 9.72
N LYS A 122 -9.49 -10.09 8.89
CA LYS A 122 -10.49 -11.15 8.65
C LYS A 122 -9.82 -12.44 8.16
N ALA A 123 -10.48 -13.57 8.37
CA ALA A 123 -10.06 -14.86 7.82
C ALA A 123 -9.85 -14.75 6.29
N GLY A 124 -8.72 -15.26 5.79
CA GLY A 124 -8.33 -15.14 4.37
C GLY A 124 -7.97 -13.73 3.91
N GLY A 125 -7.96 -12.74 4.81
CA GLY A 125 -7.76 -11.33 4.50
C GLY A 125 -6.30 -10.89 4.45
N TYR A 126 -6.12 -9.63 4.07
CA TYR A 126 -4.84 -8.94 3.98
C TYR A 126 -4.91 -7.60 4.70
N ALA A 127 -3.80 -7.20 5.31
CA ALA A 127 -3.57 -5.85 5.81
C ALA A 127 -2.12 -5.46 5.55
N SER A 128 -1.82 -4.18 5.71
CA SER A 128 -0.48 -3.63 5.60
C SER A 128 -0.05 -3.01 6.92
N PHE A 129 1.13 -3.39 7.39
CA PHE A 129 1.87 -2.64 8.38
C PHE A 129 2.75 -1.63 7.67
N GLN A 130 2.56 -0.35 7.94
CA GLN A 130 3.29 0.75 7.31
C GLN A 130 4.11 1.47 8.35
N PHE A 131 5.35 1.81 8.02
CA PHE A 131 6.17 2.67 8.84
C PHE A 131 7.07 3.53 7.96
N ASN A 132 7.36 4.73 8.43
CA ASN A 132 8.11 5.74 7.70
C ASN A 132 9.36 6.12 8.50
N PHE A 133 10.49 6.11 7.83
CA PHE A 133 11.75 6.60 8.36
C PHE A 133 11.83 8.12 8.23
N MET A 134 12.53 8.76 9.16
CA MET A 134 12.87 10.19 9.10
C MET A 134 13.80 10.49 7.90
N GLU A 135 14.59 9.50 7.51
CA GLU A 135 15.53 9.52 6.39
C GLU A 135 15.19 8.38 5.40
N ARG A 136 16.16 8.00 4.56
CA ARG A 136 16.01 6.87 3.64
C ARG A 136 15.86 5.56 4.40
N SER A 137 15.04 4.66 3.88
CA SER A 137 14.85 3.32 4.43
C SER A 137 16.18 2.58 4.55
N ARG A 138 16.38 1.93 5.69
CA ARG A 138 17.52 1.06 5.97
C ARG A 138 17.04 -0.39 6.14
N PRO A 139 17.91 -1.38 5.88
CA PRO A 139 17.64 -2.75 6.29
C PRO A 139 17.31 -2.80 7.79
N CYS A 140 16.27 -3.56 8.13
CA CYS A 140 15.81 -3.70 9.51
C CYS A 140 15.07 -5.02 9.68
N ARG A 141 14.76 -5.38 10.93
CA ARG A 141 13.93 -6.54 11.27
C ARG A 141 12.64 -6.06 11.90
N LEU A 142 11.50 -6.44 11.31
CA LEU A 142 10.18 -6.22 11.90
C LEU A 142 9.71 -7.51 12.57
N ALA A 143 9.16 -7.40 13.78
CA ALA A 143 8.39 -8.45 14.41
C ALA A 143 6.98 -7.95 14.75
N LEU A 144 5.97 -8.73 14.43
CA LEU A 144 4.56 -8.43 14.69
C LEU A 144 3.98 -9.56 15.54
N THR A 145 3.40 -9.24 16.69
CA THR A 145 2.81 -10.24 17.58
C THR A 145 1.30 -10.12 17.61
N THR A 146 0.63 -11.25 17.46
CA THR A 146 -0.82 -11.39 17.50
C THR A 146 -1.36 -11.46 18.93
N SER A 147 -2.67 -11.25 19.10
CA SER A 147 -3.35 -11.41 20.39
C SER A 147 -3.30 -12.82 20.95
N SER A 148 -3.07 -13.84 20.11
CA SER A 148 -2.85 -15.23 20.54
C SER A 148 -1.39 -15.53 20.91
N GLY A 149 -0.50 -14.55 20.86
CA GLY A 149 0.93 -14.70 21.19
C GLY A 149 1.81 -15.21 20.03
N GLU A 150 1.25 -15.46 18.86
CA GLU A 150 2.02 -15.84 17.67
C GLU A 150 2.80 -14.62 17.14
N SER A 151 4.08 -14.81 16.83
CA SER A 151 4.97 -13.75 16.35
C SER A 151 5.43 -14.02 14.92
N LEU A 152 5.20 -13.03 14.04
CA LEU A 152 5.67 -12.99 12.67
C LEU A 152 6.91 -12.11 12.60
N SER A 153 8.04 -12.66 12.15
CA SER A 153 9.29 -11.90 11.99
C SER A 153 9.73 -11.85 10.53
N VAL A 154 10.10 -10.67 10.05
CA VAL A 154 10.51 -10.43 8.68
C VAL A 154 11.75 -9.54 8.61
N HIS A 155 12.69 -9.94 7.77
CA HIS A 155 13.83 -9.11 7.41
C HIS A 155 13.45 -8.16 6.28
N ILE A 156 13.56 -6.87 6.50
CA ILE A 156 13.24 -5.84 5.52
C ILE A 156 14.55 -5.47 4.84
N PRO A 157 14.71 -5.74 3.53
CA PRO A 157 15.97 -5.49 2.83
C PRO A 157 16.22 -4.00 2.62
N ARG A 158 17.35 -3.66 2.01
CA ARG A 158 17.55 -2.30 1.48
C ARG A 158 16.59 -2.08 0.30
N TYR A 159 16.04 -0.88 0.19
CA TYR A 159 15.30 -0.48 -1.01
C TYR A 159 16.16 -0.63 -2.26
N SER A 160 15.60 -1.26 -3.29
CA SER A 160 16.13 -1.25 -4.65
C SER A 160 15.02 -0.92 -5.63
N LYS A 161 15.36 -0.19 -6.70
CA LYS A 161 14.40 0.16 -7.75
C LYS A 161 14.14 -1.08 -8.62
N PRO A 162 12.90 -1.57 -8.76
CA PRO A 162 12.58 -2.76 -9.49
C PRO A 162 12.55 -2.46 -10.97
N LYS A 163 12.79 -3.51 -11.75
CA LYS A 163 12.71 -3.48 -13.20
C LYS A 163 11.27 -3.29 -13.70
N ARG A 164 10.29 -3.74 -12.91
CA ARG A 164 8.84 -3.71 -13.20
C ARG A 164 8.08 -3.15 -12.00
N ARG A 165 7.14 -2.23 -12.22
CA ARG A 165 6.24 -1.71 -11.18
C ARG A 165 4.81 -1.55 -11.70
N VAL A 166 3.84 -1.73 -10.81
CA VAL A 166 2.47 -1.23 -11.00
C VAL A 166 2.51 0.28 -10.79
N GLU A 167 2.04 1.03 -11.78
CA GLU A 167 2.03 2.49 -11.76
C GLU A 167 0.67 3.05 -11.38
N PHE A 168 -0.40 2.37 -11.79
CA PHE A 168 -1.75 2.81 -11.59
C PHE A 168 -2.72 1.64 -11.61
N LEU A 169 -3.80 1.74 -10.83
CA LEU A 169 -4.88 0.78 -10.82
C LEU A 169 -6.22 1.53 -10.70
N SER A 170 -7.18 1.18 -11.55
CA SER A 170 -8.56 1.68 -11.47
C SER A 170 -9.57 0.56 -11.64
N PHE A 171 -10.81 0.84 -11.24
CA PHE A 171 -11.96 -0.05 -11.40
C PHE A 171 -12.99 0.59 -12.34
N SER A 172 -13.79 -0.25 -13.01
CA SER A 172 -15.05 0.18 -13.59
C SER A 172 -16.03 0.61 -12.48
N GLY A 173 -17.06 1.38 -12.84
CA GLY A 173 -18.03 1.90 -11.85
C GLY A 173 -18.78 0.82 -11.07
N ASP A 174 -18.96 -0.35 -11.67
CA ASP A 174 -19.57 -1.54 -11.05
C ASP A 174 -18.54 -2.48 -10.39
N GLY A 175 -17.25 -2.16 -10.46
CA GLY A 175 -16.16 -2.97 -9.91
C GLY A 175 -15.91 -4.29 -10.63
N SER A 176 -16.59 -4.58 -11.75
CA SER A 176 -16.43 -5.85 -12.48
C SER A 176 -15.13 -5.95 -13.28
N VAL A 177 -14.53 -4.81 -13.61
CA VAL A 177 -13.28 -4.72 -14.39
C VAL A 177 -12.24 -3.91 -13.64
N MET A 178 -11.02 -4.42 -13.64
CA MET A 178 -9.84 -3.76 -13.09
C MET A 178 -8.85 -3.44 -14.21
N SER A 179 -8.45 -2.18 -14.31
CA SER A 179 -7.39 -1.73 -15.23
C SER A 179 -6.11 -1.47 -14.45
N ILE A 180 -5.00 -2.07 -14.89
CA ILE A 180 -3.69 -1.96 -14.24
C ILE A 180 -2.69 -1.41 -15.25
N ARG A 181 -2.07 -0.26 -14.97
CA ARG A 181 -0.91 0.22 -15.73
C ARG A 181 0.37 -0.26 -15.06
N TYR A 182 1.31 -0.72 -15.86
CA TYR A 182 2.62 -1.15 -15.38
C TYR A 182 3.74 -0.52 -16.21
N SER A 183 4.91 -0.37 -15.59
CA SER A 183 6.08 0.24 -16.23
C SER A 183 6.56 -0.52 -17.46
N LYS A 184 7.23 0.19 -18.37
CA LYS A 184 7.70 -0.27 -19.68
C LYS A 184 8.21 -1.72 -19.79
N GLY A 185 7.87 -2.40 -20.90
CA GLY A 185 8.46 -3.64 -21.44
C GLY A 185 7.44 -4.78 -21.60
N ALA A 186 7.87 -6.05 -21.52
CA ALA A 186 7.03 -7.21 -21.83
C ALA A 186 5.74 -7.25 -20.99
N PRO A 187 4.62 -7.67 -21.59
CA PRO A 187 3.36 -7.80 -20.87
C PRO A 187 3.39 -8.92 -19.83
N PRO A 188 2.62 -8.82 -18.74
CA PRO A 188 2.49 -9.90 -17.78
C PRO A 188 1.81 -11.13 -18.40
N VAL A 189 2.22 -12.30 -17.91
CA VAL A 189 1.69 -13.62 -18.26
C VAL A 189 0.63 -14.12 -17.27
N SER A 190 0.53 -13.46 -16.10
CA SER A 190 -0.48 -13.78 -15.10
C SER A 190 -0.85 -12.55 -14.29
N VAL A 191 -2.12 -12.51 -13.87
CA VAL A 191 -2.65 -11.56 -12.89
C VAL A 191 -3.30 -12.37 -11.77
N SER A 192 -3.01 -12.03 -10.52
CA SER A 192 -3.72 -12.55 -9.36
C SER A 192 -4.28 -11.43 -8.49
N VAL A 193 -5.39 -11.73 -7.82
CA VAL A 193 -6.03 -10.84 -6.83
C VAL A 193 -6.30 -11.66 -5.59
N ASN A 194 -5.78 -11.22 -4.45
CA ASN A 194 -5.87 -11.90 -3.15
C ASN A 194 -5.46 -13.38 -3.25
N GLY A 195 -4.41 -13.66 -4.01
CA GLY A 195 -3.87 -15.00 -4.26
C GLY A 195 -4.67 -15.86 -5.24
N LYS A 196 -5.79 -15.38 -5.79
CA LYS A 196 -6.57 -16.07 -6.83
C LYS A 196 -6.16 -15.59 -8.22
N ARG A 197 -5.83 -16.50 -9.13
CA ARG A 197 -5.52 -16.16 -10.51
C ARG A 197 -6.76 -15.63 -11.23
N ILE A 198 -6.59 -14.57 -12.02
CA ILE A 198 -7.61 -14.06 -12.91
C ILE A 198 -7.47 -14.75 -14.27
N GLU A 199 -8.50 -15.48 -14.67
CA GLU A 199 -8.49 -16.25 -15.92
C GLU A 199 -8.70 -15.38 -17.15
N ARG A 200 -9.46 -14.28 -17.01
CA ARG A 200 -9.85 -13.40 -18.11
C ARG A 200 -9.18 -12.05 -17.96
N PHE A 201 -8.06 -11.86 -18.63
CA PHE A 201 -7.40 -10.57 -18.75
C PHE A 201 -6.85 -10.34 -20.16
N ILE A 202 -6.73 -9.07 -20.54
CA ILE A 202 -6.23 -8.63 -21.83
C ILE A 202 -5.06 -7.68 -21.59
N ASN A 203 -3.94 -7.94 -22.26
CA ASN A 203 -2.82 -7.02 -22.32
C ASN A 203 -3.09 -5.97 -23.40
N LEU A 204 -3.22 -4.71 -22.98
CA LEU A 204 -3.25 -3.57 -23.86
C LEU A 204 -1.80 -3.13 -24.11
N GLY A 205 -1.29 -3.48 -25.29
CA GLY A 205 0.04 -3.09 -25.72
C GLY A 205 0.15 -1.56 -25.83
N ALA A 206 1.29 -1.02 -25.45
CA ALA A 206 1.62 0.35 -25.82
C ALA A 206 1.91 0.41 -27.32
N THR A 207 1.40 1.43 -28.01
CA THR A 207 1.61 1.65 -29.45
C THR A 207 3.07 1.84 -29.83
N ALA A 208 3.94 2.20 -28.88
CA ALA A 208 5.38 2.40 -29.08
C ALA A 208 6.21 1.62 -28.05
N SER A 209 7.38 1.15 -28.49
CA SER A 209 8.34 0.46 -27.63
C SER A 209 8.82 1.37 -26.51
N GLY A 210 8.90 0.83 -25.29
CA GLY A 210 9.39 1.59 -24.12
C GLY A 210 8.35 2.41 -23.36
N HIS A 211 7.09 2.42 -23.78
CA HIS A 211 5.99 3.04 -23.03
C HIS A 211 5.38 2.09 -21.98
N PRO A 212 4.75 2.62 -20.92
CA PRO A 212 3.97 1.81 -19.98
C PRO A 212 2.89 0.99 -20.69
N GLY A 213 2.77 -0.28 -20.33
CA GLY A 213 1.69 -1.14 -20.81
C GLY A 213 0.50 -1.11 -19.85
N ALA A 214 -0.63 -1.68 -20.28
CA ALA A 214 -1.78 -1.85 -19.41
C ALA A 214 -2.37 -3.27 -19.51
N VAL A 215 -3.01 -3.70 -18.43
CA VAL A 215 -3.82 -4.91 -18.35
C VAL A 215 -5.23 -4.53 -17.99
N VAL A 216 -6.21 -5.15 -18.63
CA VAL A 216 -7.61 -5.11 -18.23
C VAL A 216 -8.00 -6.51 -17.79
N ALA A 217 -8.47 -6.65 -16.55
CA ALA A 217 -8.78 -7.92 -15.91
C ALA A 217 -10.23 -7.95 -15.44
N GLY A 218 -10.98 -8.99 -15.80
CA GLY A 218 -12.34 -9.22 -15.29
C GLY A 218 -12.29 -9.83 -13.89
N LEU A 219 -12.97 -9.21 -12.93
CA LEU A 219 -13.05 -9.71 -11.56
C LEU A 219 -14.27 -10.63 -11.42
N PRO A 220 -14.09 -11.89 -10.94
CA PRO A 220 -15.20 -12.83 -10.80
C PRO A 220 -16.21 -12.40 -9.71
N VAL A 221 -15.75 -11.61 -8.75
CA VAL A 221 -16.58 -11.00 -7.71
C VAL A 221 -16.14 -9.53 -7.58
N PRO A 222 -17.03 -8.57 -7.87
CA PRO A 222 -16.72 -7.16 -7.69
C PRO A 222 -16.36 -6.85 -6.23
N PRO A 223 -15.27 -6.10 -5.97
CA PRO A 223 -14.90 -5.72 -4.62
C PRO A 223 -15.89 -4.68 -4.08
N LYS A 224 -16.17 -4.72 -2.78
CA LYS A 224 -16.93 -3.67 -2.11
C LYS A 224 -16.01 -2.49 -1.79
N GLU A 225 -16.59 -1.31 -1.61
CA GLU A 225 -15.82 -0.15 -1.16
C GLU A 225 -15.11 -0.48 0.16
N GLY A 226 -13.80 -0.21 0.20
CA GLY A 226 -12.96 -0.57 1.33
C GLY A 226 -12.63 -2.07 1.39
N ASP A 227 -12.81 -2.89 0.37
CA ASP A 227 -12.17 -4.21 0.38
C ASP A 227 -10.65 -4.08 0.18
N GLY A 228 -9.87 -4.84 0.95
CA GLY A 228 -8.43 -4.95 0.74
C GLY A 228 -8.14 -5.82 -0.49
N MET A 229 -7.35 -5.31 -1.41
CA MET A 229 -6.99 -5.98 -2.65
C MET A 229 -5.48 -6.03 -2.80
N PHE A 230 -4.92 -7.22 -2.67
CA PHE A 230 -3.54 -7.52 -3.02
C PHE A 230 -3.51 -8.04 -4.45
N VAL A 231 -2.97 -7.24 -5.36
CA VAL A 231 -2.90 -7.55 -6.78
C VAL A 231 -1.46 -7.85 -7.15
N GLU A 232 -1.24 -8.94 -7.88
CA GLU A 232 0.09 -9.33 -8.35
C GLU A 232 0.08 -9.54 -9.86
N LEU A 233 1.14 -9.08 -10.51
CA LEU A 233 1.47 -9.31 -11.91
C LEU A 233 2.71 -10.19 -11.97
N GLU A 234 2.68 -11.23 -12.80
CA GLU A 234 3.84 -12.06 -13.11
C GLU A 234 4.26 -11.86 -14.56
N PHE A 235 5.53 -11.61 -14.80
CA PHE A 235 6.11 -11.33 -16.12
C PHE A 235 6.82 -12.58 -16.69
N PRO A 236 7.08 -12.65 -18.01
CA PRO A 236 7.67 -13.84 -18.65
C PRO A 236 9.03 -14.27 -18.08
N ASP A 237 9.79 -13.32 -17.52
CA ASP A 237 11.08 -13.54 -16.86
C ASP A 237 10.95 -14.03 -15.41
N GLY A 238 9.73 -14.34 -14.95
CA GLY A 238 9.41 -14.76 -13.59
C GLY A 238 9.40 -13.62 -12.57
N VAL A 239 9.68 -12.38 -13.00
CA VAL A 239 9.59 -11.21 -12.11
C VAL A 239 8.14 -11.00 -11.71
N LYS A 240 7.92 -10.68 -10.43
CA LYS A 240 6.61 -10.33 -9.89
C LYS A 240 6.58 -8.88 -9.46
N SER A 241 5.46 -8.21 -9.73
CA SER A 241 5.15 -6.89 -9.20
C SER A 241 3.82 -6.94 -8.48
N SER A 242 3.73 -6.35 -7.28
CA SER A 242 2.50 -6.38 -6.51
C SER A 242 2.15 -5.02 -5.91
N VAL A 243 0.86 -4.84 -5.68
CA VAL A 243 0.25 -3.64 -5.12
C VAL A 243 -0.83 -4.08 -4.13
N PHE A 244 -0.92 -3.43 -2.98
CA PHE A 244 -2.05 -3.56 -2.07
C PHE A 244 -2.78 -2.24 -2.05
N ILE A 245 -4.06 -2.29 -2.37
CA ILE A 245 -4.94 -1.14 -2.39
C ILE A 245 -6.23 -1.44 -1.65
N ARG A 246 -7.00 -0.39 -1.39
CA ARG A 246 -8.40 -0.52 -1.02
C ARG A 246 -9.23 -0.24 -2.25
N ALA A 247 -10.21 -1.10 -2.51
CA ALA A 247 -11.18 -0.84 -3.55
C ALA A 247 -11.93 0.45 -3.22
N MET A 248 -11.83 1.42 -4.11
CA MET A 248 -12.69 2.60 -4.13
C MET A 248 -13.44 2.55 -5.46
N LEU A 249 -14.75 2.38 -5.39
CA LEU A 249 -15.60 2.34 -6.58
C LEU A 249 -15.73 3.78 -7.10
N GLY A 250 -15.06 4.08 -8.20
CA GLY A 250 -14.95 5.42 -8.78
C GLY A 250 -13.57 5.73 -9.37
N VAL A 251 -13.38 6.97 -9.83
CA VAL A 251 -12.10 7.44 -10.38
C VAL A 251 -11.27 8.05 -9.26
N CYS A 252 -10.16 7.39 -8.90
CA CYS A 252 -9.12 8.01 -8.08
C CYS A 252 -8.02 8.52 -9.01
N THR A 253 -7.91 9.84 -9.17
CA THR A 253 -6.77 10.44 -9.87
C THR A 253 -5.57 10.41 -8.94
N VAL A 254 -4.56 9.61 -9.29
CA VAL A 254 -3.20 9.82 -8.79
C VAL A 254 -2.69 11.06 -9.50
N ALA A 255 -2.46 12.15 -8.77
CA ALA A 255 -1.79 13.29 -9.37
C ALA A 255 -0.45 12.79 -9.95
N PRO A 256 -0.21 12.91 -11.27
CA PRO A 256 1.14 12.72 -11.77
C PRO A 256 2.01 13.78 -11.09
N ASN A 257 3.23 13.40 -10.73
CA ASN A 257 4.25 14.35 -10.29
C ASN A 257 4.20 15.60 -11.19
N GLY A 258 3.92 16.77 -10.59
CA GLY A 258 3.88 18.05 -11.31
C GLY A 258 2.62 18.87 -11.05
N LYS A 259 2.52 19.48 -9.88
CA LYS A 259 2.40 20.93 -9.88
C LYS A 259 3.69 21.45 -9.26
N SER A 260 4.58 21.99 -10.12
CA SER A 260 5.37 23.13 -9.69
C SER A 260 4.41 24.10 -9.04
N ASP A 261 4.86 24.72 -7.96
CA ASP A 261 4.16 25.83 -7.32
C ASP A 261 3.49 26.68 -8.40
N SER A 262 2.17 26.73 -8.38
CA SER A 262 1.49 27.83 -9.05
C SER A 262 1.88 29.04 -8.23
N GLU A 263 2.96 29.71 -8.65
CA GLU A 263 3.21 31.10 -8.28
C GLU A 263 1.88 31.85 -8.50
N PRO A 264 1.43 32.65 -7.54
CA PRO A 264 0.32 33.56 -7.82
C PRO A 264 0.73 34.40 -9.03
N LEU A 265 -0.10 34.42 -10.07
CA LEU A 265 0.03 35.38 -11.16
C LEU A 265 0.19 36.75 -10.50
N GLU A 266 1.32 37.41 -10.76
CA GLU A 266 1.50 38.80 -10.40
C GLU A 266 0.31 39.57 -11.01
N GLU A 267 -0.51 40.17 -10.14
CA GLU A 267 -1.46 41.19 -10.54
C GLU A 267 -0.64 42.41 -10.98
N GLY A 268 -0.18 42.39 -12.23
CA GLY A 268 0.30 43.55 -12.94
C GLY A 268 -0.88 44.40 -13.40
N GLU A 269 -0.89 45.64 -12.92
CA GLU A 269 -1.38 46.84 -13.60
C GLU A 269 -2.88 46.94 -13.92
N ARG A 270 -3.61 47.62 -13.03
CA ARG A 270 -4.51 48.72 -13.40
C ARG A 270 -4.31 49.91 -12.47
#